data_AF-A0A522DLE1-F1
#
_entry.id   AF-A0A522DLE1-F1
#
_cell.length_a   1.000
_cell.length_b   1.000
_cell.length_c   1.000
_cell.angle_alpha   90.00
_cell.angle_beta   90.00
_cell.angle_gamma   90.00
#
_symmetry.space_group_name_H-M   'P 1'
#
loop_
_entity.id
_entity.type
_entity.pdbx_description
1 polymer ?
#
loop_
_entity_poly.entity_id
_entity_poly.type
_entity_poly.pdbx_seq_one_letter_code
_entity_poly.pdbx_strand_id
1 'polypeptide(L)'
;MQEFPGKLFGKIMKTSSWVLLIIMVLVIKFASTQPLWVEENYSANIYPTISKIQRSIFGWIPFSVGDLIYAFLVLIVLIKTFVLIRTIYKKQFTRQYLLSGLKQIIFFFLLIYVLFYSFWGLNYSRLG
;
A
#
# COMPACT_ATOMS: atom_id res chain seq x y z
N MET A 1 -18.35 17.00 -12.56
CA MET A 1 -18.64 16.33 -11.27
C MET A 1 -17.46 15.43 -10.92
N GLN A 2 -16.55 15.85 -10.03
CA GLN A 2 -15.51 14.97 -9.50
C GLN A 2 -16.09 14.20 -8.33
N GLU A 3 -16.39 12.92 -8.53
CA GLU A 3 -16.93 12.04 -7.48
C GLU A 3 -15.92 11.91 -6.32
N PHE A 4 -16.46 11.74 -5.12
CA PHE A 4 -15.83 11.71 -3.80
C PHE A 4 -14.47 10.95 -3.68
N PRO A 5 -14.16 9.86 -4.42
CA PRO A 5 -12.81 9.30 -4.38
C PRO A 5 -11.73 10.22 -4.96
N GLY A 6 -12.01 11.00 -6.01
CA GLY A 6 -10.99 11.78 -6.73
C GLY A 6 -10.31 12.86 -5.88
N LYS A 7 -11.07 13.52 -5.01
CA LYS A 7 -10.55 14.58 -4.11
C LYS A 7 -9.66 14.01 -3.00
N LEU A 8 -9.99 12.83 -2.47
CA LEU A 8 -9.20 12.16 -1.44
C LEU A 8 -7.83 11.74 -1.99
N PHE A 9 -7.80 11.09 -3.16
CA PHE A 9 -6.55 10.70 -3.81
C PHE A 9 -5.69 11.92 -4.14
N GLY A 10 -6.28 13.02 -4.62
CA GLY A 10 -5.54 14.26 -4.87
C GLY A 10 -4.88 14.86 -3.62
N LYS A 11 -5.52 14.74 -2.44
CA LYS A 11 -4.96 15.21 -1.17
C LYS A 11 -3.80 14.34 -0.68
N ILE A 12 -3.86 13.03 -0.91
CA ILE A 12 -2.87 12.05 -0.45
C ILE A 12 -1.68 11.99 -1.41
N MET A 13 -1.91 12.04 -2.73
CA MET A 13 -0.90 11.87 -3.78
C MET A 13 -0.14 13.16 -4.11
N LYS A 14 0.31 13.87 -3.08
CA LYS A 14 1.22 15.02 -3.25
C LYS A 14 2.62 14.55 -3.66
N THR A 15 3.40 15.41 -4.29
CA THR A 15 4.78 15.11 -4.69
C THR A 15 5.62 14.59 -3.52
N SER A 16 5.49 15.17 -2.33
CA SER A 16 6.19 14.71 -1.13
C SER A 16 5.85 13.27 -0.76
N SER A 17 4.59 12.85 -0.93
CA SER A 17 4.16 11.47 -0.67
C SER A 17 4.81 10.49 -1.64
N TRP A 18 4.92 10.86 -2.92
CA TRP A 18 5.63 10.05 -3.92
C TRP A 18 7.11 9.91 -3.58
N VAL A 19 7.77 11.01 -3.24
CA VAL A 19 9.18 11.01 -2.83
C VAL A 19 9.39 10.13 -1.61
N LEU A 20 8.54 10.28 -0.59
CA LEU A 20 8.60 9.45 0.62
C LEU A 20 8.43 7.96 0.31
N LEU A 21 7.43 7.59 -0.49
CA LEU A 21 7.19 6.19 -0.86
C LEU A 21 8.37 5.60 -1.63
N ILE A 22 8.94 6.34 -2.58
CA ILE A 22 10.10 5.89 -3.35
C ILE A 22 11.32 5.71 -2.44
N ILE A 23 11.60 6.67 -1.56
CA ILE A 23 12.69 6.56 -0.58
C ILE A 23 12.48 5.32 0.31
N MET A 24 11.27 5.11 0.83
CA MET A 24 10.95 3.94 1.65
C MET A 24 11.17 2.63 0.88
N VAL A 25 10.76 2.56 -0.39
CA VAL A 25 11.01 1.38 -1.24
C VAL A 25 12.50 1.11 -1.38
N LEU A 26 13.32 2.15 -1.62
CA LEU A 26 14.76 1.99 -1.74
C LEU A 26 15.40 1.52 -0.43
N VAL A 27 14.98 2.09 0.71
CA VAL A 27 15.43 1.67 2.04
C VAL A 27 15.05 0.22 2.32
N ILE A 28 13.80 -0.17 2.05
CA ILE A 28 13.31 -1.54 2.20
C ILE A 28 14.12 -2.49 1.32
N LYS A 29 14.34 -2.13 0.05
CA LYS A 29 15.11 -2.94 -0.90
C LYS A 29 16.54 -3.13 -0.38
N PHE A 30 17.18 -2.06 0.07
CA PHE A 30 18.52 -2.11 0.63
C PHE A 30 18.58 -2.96 1.91
N ALA A 31 17.65 -2.78 2.84
CA ALA A 31 17.57 -3.61 4.04
C ALA A 31 17.36 -5.10 3.70
N SER A 32 16.53 -5.40 2.69
CA SER A 32 16.25 -6.77 2.27
C SER A 32 17.44 -7.52 1.69
N THR A 33 18.52 -6.83 1.27
CA THR A 33 19.75 -7.49 0.81
C THR A 33 20.72 -7.83 1.94
N GLN A 34 20.41 -7.47 3.19
CA GLN A 34 21.25 -7.71 4.36
C GLN A 34 20.53 -8.61 5.39
N PRO A 35 20.49 -9.95 5.19
CA PRO A 35 19.72 -10.86 6.03
C PRO A 35 20.08 -10.83 7.52
N LEU A 36 21.37 -10.69 7.84
CA LEU A 36 21.88 -10.55 9.22
C LEU A 36 21.27 -9.33 9.92
N TRP A 37 21.29 -8.18 9.24
CA TRP A 37 20.71 -6.94 9.76
C TRP A 37 19.20 -7.08 9.95
N VAL A 38 18.51 -7.72 8.99
CA VAL A 38 17.08 -7.99 9.10
C VAL A 38 16.78 -8.84 10.32
N GLU A 39 17.57 -9.88 10.59
CA GLU A 39 17.36 -10.76 11.74
C GLU A 39 17.59 -10.04 13.07
N GLU A 40 18.76 -9.40 13.23
CA GLU A 40 19.18 -8.78 14.48
C GLU A 40 18.40 -7.50 14.79
N ASN A 41 18.13 -6.66 13.79
CA ASN A 41 17.49 -5.37 14.01
C ASN A 41 15.99 -5.42 13.76
N TYR A 42 15.55 -5.94 12.61
CA TYR A 42 14.13 -5.90 12.26
C TYR A 42 13.33 -7.01 12.96
N SER A 43 13.71 -8.29 12.79
CA SER A 43 12.96 -9.44 13.30
C SER A 43 13.02 -9.57 14.82
N ALA A 44 14.18 -9.34 15.45
CA ALA A 44 14.34 -9.51 16.89
C ALA A 44 13.82 -8.31 17.71
N ASN A 45 13.89 -7.08 17.18
CA ASN A 45 13.61 -5.86 17.96
C ASN A 45 12.37 -5.09 17.46
N ILE A 46 12.32 -4.77 16.16
CA ILE A 46 11.25 -3.92 15.59
C ILE A 46 9.94 -4.69 15.47
N TYR A 47 9.97 -5.86 14.82
CA TYR A 47 8.78 -6.64 14.48
C TYR A 47 7.99 -7.10 15.70
N PRO A 48 8.57 -7.55 16.83
CA PRO A 48 7.80 -7.95 18.01
C PRO A 48 6.97 -6.80 18.58
N THR A 49 7.51 -5.58 18.54
CA THR A 49 6.77 -4.37 18.98
C THR A 49 5.59 -4.09 18.06
N ILE A 50 5.83 -4.12 16.74
CA ILE A 50 4.78 -3.96 15.73
C ILE A 50 3.70 -5.02 15.91
N SER A 51 4.09 -6.28 16.08
CA SER A 51 3.18 -7.43 16.26
C SER A 51 2.33 -7.28 17.51
N LYS A 52 2.91 -6.86 18.64
CA LYS A 52 2.16 -6.59 19.89
C LYS A 52 1.13 -5.48 19.70
N ILE A 53 1.49 -4.39 19.03
CA ILE A 53 0.57 -3.27 18.76
C ILE A 53 -0.58 -3.75 17.86
N GLN A 54 -0.26 -4.44 16.76
CA GLN A 54 -1.28 -5.00 15.87
C GLN A 54 -2.21 -5.96 16.62
N ARG A 55 -1.67 -6.82 17.47
CA ARG A 55 -2.48 -7.77 18.25
C ARG A 55 -3.29 -7.10 19.35
N SER A 56 -2.83 -5.98 19.90
CA SER A 56 -3.62 -5.17 20.84
C SER A 56 -4.82 -4.52 20.14
N ILE A 57 -4.61 -3.94 18.95
CA ILE A 57 -5.64 -3.22 18.21
C ILE A 57 -6.61 -4.15 17.49
N PHE A 58 -6.13 -5.27 16.94
CA PHE A 58 -6.90 -6.17 16.08
C PHE A 58 -7.11 -7.56 16.66
N GLY A 59 -6.46 -7.92 17.77
CA GLY A 59 -6.54 -9.29 18.32
C GLY A 59 -7.90 -9.67 18.91
N TRP A 60 -8.80 -8.70 19.11
CA TRP A 60 -10.20 -8.95 19.45
C TRP A 60 -11.07 -9.29 18.24
N ILE A 61 -10.58 -9.04 17.03
CA ILE A 61 -11.25 -9.31 15.77
C ILE A 61 -10.66 -10.62 15.20
N PRO A 62 -11.46 -11.56 14.67
CA PRO A 62 -10.96 -12.79 14.07
C PRO A 62 -10.27 -12.58 12.69
N PHE A 63 -9.96 -11.33 12.32
CA PHE A 63 -9.39 -10.95 11.02
C PHE A 63 -7.99 -10.37 11.19
N SER A 64 -7.10 -10.67 10.24
CA SER A 64 -5.76 -10.08 10.22
C SER A 64 -5.78 -8.66 9.64
N VAL A 65 -4.74 -7.88 9.95
CA VAL A 65 -4.53 -6.56 9.30
C VAL A 65 -4.38 -6.73 7.78
N GLY A 66 -3.78 -7.84 7.34
CA GLY A 66 -3.69 -8.20 5.94
C GLY A 66 -5.06 -8.33 5.28
N ASP A 67 -6.02 -8.97 5.95
CA ASP A 67 -7.39 -9.14 5.44
C ASP A 67 -8.10 -7.79 5.25
N LEU A 68 -7.88 -6.84 6.16
CA LEU A 68 -8.40 -5.47 6.01
C LEU A 68 -7.78 -4.76 4.80
N ILE A 69 -6.46 -4.93 4.59
CA ILE A 69 -5.76 -4.38 3.42
C ILE A 69 -6.30 -5.04 2.13
N TYR A 70 -6.49 -6.35 2.11
CA TYR A 70 -7.05 -7.09 0.97
C TYR A 70 -8.49 -6.69 0.68
N ALA A 71 -9.35 -6.58 1.69
CA ALA A 71 -10.72 -6.13 1.54
C ALA A 71 -10.79 -4.70 0.99
N PHE A 72 -9.96 -3.80 1.50
CA PHE A 72 -9.85 -2.43 1.01
C PHE A 72 -9.35 -2.35 -0.44
N LEU A 73 -8.37 -3.18 -0.79
CA LEU A 73 -7.88 -3.38 -2.16
C LEU A 73 -8.99 -3.78 -3.12
N VAL A 74 -9.72 -4.84 -2.77
CA VAL A 74 -10.84 -5.36 -3.57
C VAL A 74 -11.89 -4.28 -3.75
N LEU A 75 -12.26 -3.57 -2.69
CA LEU A 75 -13.23 -2.48 -2.76
C LEU A 75 -12.80 -1.36 -3.72
N ILE A 76 -11.54 -0.92 -3.65
CA ILE A 76 -11.01 0.10 -4.56
C ILE A 76 -11.05 -0.39 -6.02
N VAL A 77 -10.62 -1.62 -6.28
CA VAL A 77 -10.62 -2.20 -7.63
C VAL A 77 -12.05 -2.26 -8.18
N LEU A 78 -13.02 -2.71 -7.38
CA LEU A 78 -14.43 -2.77 -7.80
C LEU A 78 -14.99 -1.38 -8.13
N ILE A 79 -14.78 -0.39 -7.25
CA ILE A 79 -15.23 0.99 -7.49
C ILE A 79 -14.59 1.56 -8.75
N LYS A 80 -13.28 1.39 -8.92
CA LYS A 80 -12.55 1.92 -10.09
C LYS A 80 -12.99 1.25 -11.38
N THR A 81 -13.25 -0.06 -11.33
CA THR A 81 -13.74 -0.84 -12.47
C THR A 81 -15.14 -0.38 -12.87
N PHE A 82 -16.04 -0.21 -11.91
CA PHE A 82 -17.39 0.32 -12.17
C PHE A 82 -17.36 1.72 -12.80
N VAL A 83 -16.54 2.63 -12.25
CA VAL A 83 -16.38 3.99 -12.79
C VAL A 83 -15.75 3.97 -14.19
N LEU A 84 -14.77 3.10 -14.44
CA LEU A 84 -14.15 2.92 -15.75
C LEU A 84 -15.18 2.46 -16.79
N ILE A 85 -15.95 1.41 -16.48
CA ILE A 85 -16.99 0.87 -17.35
C ILE A 85 -18.01 1.97 -17.68
N ARG A 86 -18.52 2.69 -16.68
CA ARG A 86 -19.46 3.82 -16.88
C ARG A 86 -18.87 4.92 -17.77
N THR A 87 -17.57 5.20 -17.63
CA THR A 87 -16.87 6.25 -18.42
C THR A 87 -16.69 5.84 -19.87
N ILE A 88 -16.38 4.56 -20.13
CA ILE A 88 -16.29 3.98 -21.47
C ILE A 88 -17.65 4.02 -22.16
N TYR A 89 -18.73 3.58 -21.47
CA TYR A 89 -20.09 3.63 -22.01
C TYR A 89 -20.54 5.05 -22.37
N LYS A 90 -20.10 6.06 -21.61
CA LYS A 90 -20.38 7.48 -21.90
C LYS A 90 -19.50 8.10 -22.99
N LYS A 91 -18.57 7.35 -23.59
CA LYS A 91 -17.57 7.83 -24.56
C LYS A 91 -16.72 9.03 -24.06
N GLN A 92 -16.61 9.21 -22.75
CA GLN A 92 -15.82 10.29 -22.14
C GLN A 92 -14.38 9.87 -21.83
N PHE A 93 -13.91 8.83 -22.51
CA PHE A 93 -12.59 8.26 -22.28
C PHE A 93 -11.51 9.15 -22.90
N THR A 94 -10.66 9.75 -22.05
CA THR A 94 -9.55 10.60 -22.48
C THR A 94 -8.22 10.02 -22.04
N ARG A 95 -7.14 10.32 -22.77
CA ARG A 95 -5.77 9.95 -22.36
C ARG A 95 -5.43 10.44 -20.95
N GLN A 96 -5.91 11.62 -20.58
CA GLN A 96 -5.66 12.21 -19.27
C GLN A 96 -6.36 11.44 -18.13
N TYR A 97 -7.55 10.89 -18.40
CA TYR A 97 -8.24 10.00 -17.46
C TYR A 97 -7.44 8.71 -17.22
N LEU A 98 -6.93 8.10 -18.29
CA LEU A 98 -6.10 6.89 -18.19
C LEU A 98 -4.79 7.15 -17.42
N LEU A 99 -4.08 8.24 -17.71
CA LEU A 99 -2.87 8.63 -16.99
C LEU A 99 -3.13 8.88 -15.50
N SER A 100 -4.25 9.51 -15.15
CA SER A 100 -4.64 9.73 -13.75
C SER A 100 -4.94 8.41 -13.04
N GLY A 101 -5.65 7.50 -13.69
CA GLY A 101 -5.90 6.15 -13.19
C GLY A 101 -4.62 5.35 -12.95
N LEU A 102 -3.70 5.34 -13.92
CA LEU A 102 -2.40 4.67 -13.79
C LEU A 102 -1.58 5.23 -12.63
N LYS A 103 -1.52 6.56 -12.48
CA LYS A 103 -0.83 7.19 -11.34
C LYS A 103 -1.41 6.73 -10.00
N GLN A 104 -2.74 6.64 -9.89
CA GLN A 104 -3.39 6.17 -8.67
C GLN A 104 -3.06 4.70 -8.38
N ILE A 105 -3.09 3.86 -9.40
CA ILE A 105 -2.73 2.44 -9.28
C ILE A 105 -1.29 2.30 -8.80
N ILE A 106 -0.33 2.94 -9.47
CA ILE A 106 1.10 2.88 -9.09
C ILE A 106 1.31 3.36 -7.66
N PHE A 107 0.73 4.52 -7.30
CA PHE A 107 0.83 5.05 -5.95
C PHE A 107 0.31 4.07 -4.90
N PHE A 108 -0.81 3.42 -5.20
CA PHE A 108 -1.43 2.46 -4.29
C PHE A 108 -0.57 1.20 -4.12
N PHE A 109 -0.01 0.67 -5.21
CA PHE A 109 0.93 -0.45 -5.15
C PHE A 109 2.19 -0.09 -4.36
N LEU A 110 2.74 1.11 -4.54
CA LEU A 110 3.88 1.59 -3.73
C LEU A 110 3.53 1.66 -2.24
N LEU A 111 2.35 2.20 -1.91
CA LEU A 111 1.88 2.30 -0.53
C LEU A 111 1.74 0.91 0.11
N ILE A 112 1.11 -0.02 -0.59
CA ILE A 112 0.95 -1.40 -0.11
C ILE A 112 2.30 -2.09 0.06
N TYR A 113 3.21 -1.94 -0.91
CA TYR A 113 4.54 -2.51 -0.83
C TYR A 113 5.27 -2.04 0.43
N VAL A 114 5.27 -0.73 0.68
CA VAL A 114 5.90 -0.15 1.87
C VAL A 114 5.24 -0.66 3.14
N LEU A 115 3.91 -0.61 3.25
CA LEU A 115 3.19 -1.08 4.44
C LEU A 115 3.43 -2.57 4.70
N PHE A 116 3.36 -3.41 3.66
CA PHE A 116 3.61 -4.84 3.73
C PHE A 116 5.01 -5.12 4.30
N TYR A 117 6.05 -4.55 3.69
CA TYR A 117 7.43 -4.80 4.09
C TYR A 117 7.75 -4.22 5.46
N SER A 118 7.25 -3.02 5.78
CA SER A 118 7.45 -2.37 7.07
C SER A 118 6.74 -3.07 8.22
N PHE A 119 5.61 -3.75 7.98
CA PHE A 119 4.87 -4.43 9.04
C PHE A 119 5.30 -5.87 9.24
N TRP A 120 5.60 -6.62 8.17
CA TRP A 120 6.05 -8.01 8.31
C TRP A 120 6.94 -8.49 7.17
N GLY A 121 6.84 -7.91 5.98
CA GLY A 121 7.47 -8.44 4.78
C GLY A 121 8.99 -8.50 4.82
N LEU A 122 9.65 -7.62 5.58
CA LEU A 122 11.10 -7.73 5.80
C LEU A 122 11.50 -9.04 6.51
N ASN A 123 10.62 -9.64 7.33
CA ASN A 123 10.93 -10.93 7.96
C ASN A 123 11.15 -12.07 6.95
N TYR A 124 10.66 -11.96 5.71
CA TYR A 124 10.94 -12.97 4.67
C TYR A 124 12.36 -12.89 4.13
N SER A 125 13.11 -11.83 4.46
CA SER A 125 14.48 -11.60 4.02
C SER A 125 15.53 -11.92 5.10
N ARG A 126 15.12 -12.48 6.25
CA ARG A 126 16.04 -12.93 7.31
C ARG A 126 16.77 -14.22 6.90
N LEU A 127 17.82 -14.58 7.64
CA LEU A 127 18.44 -15.90 7.49
C LEU A 127 17.42 -16.97 7.92
N GLY A 128 17.19 -17.95 7.03
CA GLY A 128 16.26 -19.05 7.26
C GLY A 128 16.71 -19.99 8.36
#